data_AF-I1CVF3-F1
#
_entry.id   AF-I1CVF3-F1
#
_cell.length_a   1.000
_cell.length_b   1.000
_cell.length_c   1.000
_cell.angle_alpha   90.00
_cell.angle_beta   90.00
_cell.angle_gamma   90.00
#
_symmetry.space_group_name_H-M   'P 1'
#
loop_
_entity.id
_entity.type
_entity.pdbx_description
1 polymer ?
#
loop_
_entity_poly.entity_id
_entity_poly.type
_entity_poly.pdbx_seq_one_letter_code
_entity_poly.pdbx_strand_id
1 'polypeptide(L)'
;MIAGFRQVVQSEGAGALLTGFGPTAAGYFLQGAFKFGGYEFWKKTFIDIVGVEKASENRTAIYLGSSAIAEFFADVALCPLEATRIRLVSQPNFASGLLSGFSKILKEEGAIKGFYSGFGPILLKQVPYTMAKFVVYERATEMILKSIGTPKDQLAPSTMTTVNLGAGIIAGTVAAIVSQPADTLLSKINKQKGAEGESLTSRLIGMAKQLGPKGLFLGLGPRIVMVATLTAGQFAIYGDIKRVLGATGGVEIAKVNN
;
A
#
# COMPACT_ATOMS: atom_id res chain seq x y z
N MET A 1 -3.79 18.31 -15.34
CA MET A 1 -4.52 18.05 -14.09
C MET A 1 -5.59 19.11 -13.83
N ILE A 2 -5.23 20.41 -13.78
CA ILE A 2 -6.18 21.52 -13.59
C ILE A 2 -7.27 21.56 -14.67
N ALA A 3 -6.91 21.36 -15.94
CA ALA A 3 -7.88 21.31 -17.03
C ALA A 3 -8.91 20.17 -16.88
N GLY A 4 -8.46 18.96 -16.50
CA GLY A 4 -9.35 17.83 -16.26
C GLY A 4 -10.26 18.03 -15.05
N PHE A 5 -9.74 18.62 -13.97
CA PHE A 5 -10.54 18.98 -12.80
C PHE A 5 -11.65 19.98 -13.16
N ARG A 6 -11.29 21.04 -13.90
CA ARG A 6 -12.25 22.03 -14.39
C ARG A 6 -13.31 21.41 -15.31
N GLN A 7 -12.90 20.50 -16.19
CA GLN A 7 -13.80 19.82 -17.11
C GLN A 7 -14.84 18.98 -16.36
N VAL A 8 -14.43 18.16 -15.39
CA VAL A 8 -15.36 17.33 -14.59
C VAL A 8 -16.35 18.20 -13.80
N VAL A 9 -15.88 19.28 -13.17
CA VAL A 9 -16.76 20.21 -12.44
C VAL A 9 -17.78 20.87 -13.38
N GLN A 10 -17.37 21.21 -14.60
CA GLN A 10 -18.26 21.82 -15.60
C GLN A 10 -19.26 20.82 -16.20
N SER A 11 -18.88 19.56 -16.40
CA SER A 11 -19.74 18.55 -17.05
C SER A 11 -20.64 17.80 -16.08
N GLU A 12 -20.18 17.53 -14.86
CA GLU A 12 -20.85 16.61 -13.91
C GLU A 12 -21.13 17.29 -12.55
N GLY A 13 -20.69 18.54 -12.37
CA GLY A 13 -20.83 19.28 -11.12
C GLY A 13 -19.73 18.97 -10.10
N ALA A 14 -19.58 19.85 -9.09
CA ALA A 14 -18.54 19.72 -8.08
C ALA A 14 -18.65 18.45 -7.22
N GLY A 15 -19.87 17.92 -7.02
CA GLY A 15 -20.13 16.71 -6.27
C GLY A 15 -19.56 15.44 -6.91
N ALA A 16 -19.38 15.44 -8.24
CA ALA A 16 -18.82 14.30 -8.98
C ALA A 16 -17.38 13.96 -8.56
N LEU A 17 -16.64 14.95 -8.03
CA LEU A 17 -15.29 14.76 -7.51
C LEU A 17 -15.25 13.88 -6.26
N LEU A 18 -16.37 13.77 -5.53
CA LEU A 18 -16.50 12.94 -4.33
C LEU A 18 -17.13 11.58 -4.63
N THR A 19 -17.46 11.29 -5.89
CA THR A 19 -17.99 9.99 -6.30
C THR A 19 -17.01 8.88 -5.94
N GLY A 20 -17.50 7.86 -5.24
CA GLY A 20 -16.66 6.75 -4.76
C GLY A 20 -15.87 7.05 -3.49
N PHE A 21 -16.01 8.23 -2.86
CA PHE A 21 -15.33 8.53 -1.60
C PHE A 21 -15.64 7.54 -0.49
N GLY A 22 -16.92 7.16 -0.31
CA GLY A 22 -17.35 6.19 0.71
C GLY A 22 -16.58 4.85 0.66
N PRO A 23 -16.60 4.11 -0.48
CA PRO A 23 -15.80 2.89 -0.61
C PRO A 23 -14.29 3.14 -0.51
N THR A 24 -13.77 4.27 -0.99
CA THR A 24 -12.36 4.62 -0.79
C THR A 24 -12.02 4.75 0.69
N ALA A 25 -12.76 5.56 1.45
CA ALA A 25 -12.51 5.78 2.87
C ALA A 25 -12.58 4.47 3.67
N ALA A 26 -13.66 3.70 3.48
CA ALA A 26 -13.80 2.41 4.15
C ALA A 26 -12.70 1.41 3.73
N GLY A 27 -12.37 1.37 2.45
CA GLY A 27 -11.39 0.45 1.88
C GLY A 27 -10.00 0.67 2.43
N TYR A 28 -9.49 1.90 2.34
CA TYR A 28 -8.15 2.23 2.82
C TYR A 28 -8.07 2.25 4.35
N PHE A 29 -9.18 2.49 5.06
CA PHE A 29 -9.24 2.30 6.52
C PHE A 29 -9.01 0.83 6.90
N LEU A 30 -9.79 -0.09 6.32
CA LEU A 30 -9.66 -1.53 6.59
C LEU A 30 -8.31 -2.05 6.12
N GLN A 31 -7.87 -1.70 4.91
CA GLN A 31 -6.56 -2.08 4.40
C GLN A 31 -5.45 -1.57 5.34
N GLY A 32 -5.53 -0.33 5.81
CA GLY A 32 -4.59 0.24 6.77
C GLY A 32 -4.52 -0.57 8.07
N ALA A 33 -5.68 -0.89 8.65
CA ALA A 33 -5.78 -1.67 9.87
C ALA A 33 -5.14 -3.07 9.74
N PHE A 34 -5.50 -3.82 8.70
CA PHE A 34 -4.93 -5.15 8.45
C PHE A 34 -3.44 -5.09 8.08
N LYS A 35 -3.03 -4.10 7.31
CA LYS A 35 -1.63 -3.95 6.89
C LYS A 35 -0.71 -3.62 8.06
N PHE A 36 -0.99 -2.57 8.82
CA PHE A 36 -0.12 -2.14 9.91
C PHE A 36 -0.29 -3.02 11.16
N GLY A 37 -1.52 -3.35 11.54
CA GLY A 37 -1.79 -4.24 12.67
C GLY A 37 -1.33 -5.67 12.39
N GLY A 38 -1.63 -6.19 11.19
CA GLY A 38 -1.17 -7.50 10.75
C GLY A 38 0.35 -7.57 10.65
N TYR A 39 1.01 -6.50 10.18
CA TYR A 39 2.48 -6.46 10.13
C TYR A 39 3.10 -6.67 11.51
N GLU A 40 2.63 -5.96 12.54
CA GLU A 40 3.15 -6.14 13.91
C GLU A 40 2.79 -7.50 14.48
N PHE A 41 1.57 -8.00 14.23
CA PHE A 41 1.14 -9.33 14.65
C PHE A 41 2.07 -10.41 14.07
N TRP A 42 2.21 -10.47 12.75
CA TRP A 42 3.04 -11.48 12.09
C TRP A 42 4.53 -11.32 12.38
N LYS A 43 5.01 -10.08 12.53
CA LYS A 43 6.40 -9.82 12.93
C LYS A 43 6.68 -10.40 14.31
N LYS A 44 5.82 -10.12 15.28
CA LYS A 44 5.91 -10.69 16.63
C LYS A 44 5.83 -12.21 16.60
N THR A 45 4.83 -12.78 15.91
CA THR A 45 4.67 -14.24 15.79
C THR A 45 5.91 -14.91 15.21
N PHE A 46 6.50 -14.37 14.14
CA PHE A 46 7.70 -14.96 13.57
C PHE A 46 8.90 -14.88 14.50
N ILE A 47 9.07 -13.78 15.23
CA ILE A 47 10.14 -13.65 16.21
C ILE A 47 9.94 -14.66 17.35
N ASP A 48 8.72 -14.78 17.88
CA ASP A 48 8.41 -15.73 18.95
C ASP A 48 8.68 -17.19 18.50
N ILE A 49 8.48 -17.51 17.21
CA ILE A 49 8.76 -18.83 16.63
C ILE A 49 10.27 -19.08 16.44
N VAL A 50 11.00 -18.14 15.84
CA VAL A 50 12.42 -18.39 15.47
C VAL A 50 13.41 -18.04 16.58
N GLY A 51 12.96 -17.30 17.60
CA GLY A 51 13.81 -16.70 18.63
C GLY A 51 14.42 -15.38 18.19
N VAL A 52 14.66 -14.49 19.16
CA VAL A 52 15.12 -13.10 18.93
C VAL A 52 16.46 -13.05 18.18
N GLU A 53 17.40 -13.93 18.52
CA GLU A 53 18.73 -13.98 17.91
C GLU A 53 18.66 -14.30 16.41
N LYS A 54 17.98 -15.41 16.04
CA LYS A 54 17.81 -15.82 14.64
C LYS A 54 16.94 -14.83 13.86
N ALA A 55 15.95 -14.22 14.51
CA ALA A 55 15.19 -13.14 13.90
C ALA A 55 16.10 -11.95 13.56
N SER A 56 17.08 -11.62 14.41
CA SER A 56 18.04 -10.53 14.21
C SER A 56 19.04 -10.76 13.09
N GLU A 57 19.38 -12.02 12.85
CA GLU A 57 20.16 -12.41 11.68
C GLU A 57 19.31 -12.32 10.40
N ASN A 58 18.03 -12.72 10.47
CA ASN A 58 17.14 -12.85 9.31
C ASN A 58 16.09 -11.74 9.17
N ARG A 59 16.38 -10.53 9.66
CA ARG A 59 15.42 -9.41 9.79
C ARG A 59 14.68 -9.06 8.52
N THR A 60 15.41 -9.01 7.42
CA THR A 60 14.81 -8.71 6.12
C THR A 60 13.77 -9.76 5.75
N ALA A 61 14.05 -11.05 5.97
CA ALA A 61 13.09 -12.11 5.70
C ALA A 61 11.85 -12.02 6.61
N ILE A 62 12.04 -11.70 7.90
CA ILE A 62 10.93 -11.46 8.83
C ILE A 62 10.07 -10.29 8.34
N TYR A 63 10.68 -9.14 8.04
CA TYR A 63 9.94 -7.96 7.56
C TYR A 63 9.21 -8.23 6.25
N LEU A 64 9.85 -8.91 5.29
CA LEU A 64 9.24 -9.29 4.02
C LEU A 64 8.07 -10.26 4.22
N GLY A 65 8.25 -11.32 5.01
CA GLY A 65 7.21 -12.31 5.27
C GLY A 65 6.02 -11.71 6.01
N SER A 66 6.26 -10.97 7.10
CA SER A 66 5.20 -10.36 7.90
C SER A 66 4.40 -9.33 7.10
N SER A 67 5.08 -8.50 6.31
CA SER A 67 4.42 -7.50 5.46
C SER A 67 3.65 -8.12 4.31
N ALA A 68 4.15 -9.20 3.69
CA ALA A 68 3.45 -9.89 2.60
C ALA A 68 2.14 -10.53 3.08
N ILE A 69 2.16 -11.24 4.21
CA ILE A 69 0.95 -11.88 4.77
C ILE A 69 -0.05 -10.81 5.22
N ALA A 70 0.43 -9.76 5.90
CA ALA A 70 -0.42 -8.64 6.31
C ALA A 70 -1.11 -7.98 5.11
N GLU A 71 -0.37 -7.71 4.03
CA GLU A 71 -0.94 -7.11 2.82
C GLU A 71 -1.92 -8.05 2.12
N PHE A 72 -1.65 -9.36 2.07
CA PHE A 72 -2.58 -10.32 1.47
C PHE A 72 -3.97 -10.24 2.11
N PHE A 73 -4.06 -10.28 3.44
CA PHE A 73 -5.34 -10.15 4.15
C PHE A 73 -5.93 -8.74 4.03
N ALA A 74 -5.08 -7.71 4.00
CA ALA A 74 -5.52 -6.34 3.76
C ALA A 74 -6.18 -6.19 2.38
N ASP A 75 -5.63 -6.85 1.36
CA ASP A 75 -6.17 -6.86 0.01
C ASP A 75 -7.47 -7.66 -0.10
N VAL A 76 -7.63 -8.75 0.68
CA VAL A 76 -8.91 -9.46 0.77
C VAL A 76 -10.02 -8.52 1.26
N ALA A 77 -9.73 -7.68 2.25
CA ALA A 77 -10.67 -6.69 2.76
C ALA A 77 -10.87 -5.49 1.81
N LEU A 78 -9.81 -5.06 1.10
CA LEU A 78 -9.85 -3.92 0.18
C LEU A 78 -10.59 -4.24 -1.12
N CYS A 79 -10.41 -5.43 -1.67
CA CYS A 79 -10.83 -5.78 -3.03
C CYS A 79 -12.33 -5.53 -3.29
N PRO A 80 -13.27 -5.91 -2.40
CA PRO A 80 -14.69 -5.59 -2.57
C PRO A 80 -14.99 -4.09 -2.62
N LEU A 81 -14.24 -3.28 -1.86
CA LEU A 81 -14.44 -1.84 -1.75
C LEU A 81 -13.84 -1.10 -2.95
N GLU A 82 -12.68 -1.52 -3.46
CA GLU A 82 -12.17 -1.04 -4.75
C GLU A 82 -13.09 -1.45 -5.91
N ALA A 83 -13.61 -2.68 -5.92
CA ALA A 83 -14.57 -3.13 -6.93
C ALA A 83 -15.86 -2.28 -6.92
N THR A 84 -16.32 -1.86 -5.73
CA THR A 84 -17.47 -0.96 -5.55
C THR A 84 -17.14 0.46 -6.01
N ARG A 85 -15.99 0.99 -5.61
CA ARG A 85 -15.49 2.30 -6.02
C ARG A 85 -15.39 2.41 -7.54
N ILE A 86 -14.76 1.43 -8.20
CA ILE A 86 -14.56 1.41 -9.65
C ILE A 86 -15.90 1.49 -10.37
N ARG A 87 -16.92 0.74 -9.94
CA ARG A 87 -18.25 0.79 -10.57
C ARG A 87 -18.95 2.12 -10.34
N LEU A 88 -18.92 2.66 -9.11
CA LEU A 88 -19.48 3.98 -8.82
C LEU A 88 -18.85 5.10 -9.66
N VAL A 89 -17.52 5.05 -9.87
CA VAL A 89 -16.78 6.09 -10.62
C VAL A 89 -16.88 5.89 -12.13
N SER A 90 -16.90 4.63 -12.61
CA SER A 90 -16.84 4.34 -14.04
C SER A 90 -18.20 4.24 -14.72
N GLN A 91 -19.27 4.02 -13.96
CA GLN A 91 -20.62 3.82 -14.48
C GLN A 91 -21.57 4.86 -13.86
N PRO A 92 -21.90 5.93 -14.62
CA PRO A 92 -22.91 6.88 -14.19
C PRO A 92 -24.22 6.17 -13.84
N ASN A 93 -24.85 6.55 -12.73
CA ASN A 93 -26.10 5.97 -12.22
C ASN A 93 -26.02 4.49 -11.77
N PHE A 94 -24.83 3.91 -11.57
CA PHE A 94 -24.73 2.54 -11.08
C PHE A 94 -25.40 2.34 -9.71
N ALA A 95 -25.07 3.21 -8.74
CA ALA A 95 -25.65 3.24 -7.41
C ALA A 95 -25.37 4.59 -6.73
N SER A 96 -26.06 4.86 -5.62
CA SER A 96 -25.98 6.13 -4.87
C SER A 96 -24.78 6.23 -3.91
N GLY A 97 -24.11 5.12 -3.60
CA GLY A 97 -23.02 5.11 -2.62
C GLY A 97 -22.50 3.72 -2.31
N LEU A 98 -21.72 3.62 -1.22
CA LEU A 98 -21.05 2.39 -0.81
C LEU A 98 -22.04 1.22 -0.64
N LEU A 99 -23.03 1.35 0.23
CA LEU A 99 -23.92 0.23 0.58
C LEU A 99 -24.78 -0.22 -0.60
N SER A 100 -25.34 0.73 -1.35
CA SER A 100 -26.16 0.43 -2.53
C SER A 100 -25.32 -0.19 -3.66
N GLY A 101 -24.11 0.33 -3.91
CA GLY A 101 -23.18 -0.23 -4.89
C GLY A 101 -22.71 -1.63 -4.52
N PHE A 102 -22.30 -1.83 -3.26
CA PHE A 102 -21.86 -3.12 -2.75
C PHE A 102 -22.99 -4.17 -2.84
N SER A 103 -24.20 -3.82 -2.38
CA SER A 103 -25.36 -4.71 -2.45
C SER A 103 -25.72 -5.07 -3.89
N LYS A 104 -25.67 -4.10 -4.80
CA LYS A 104 -25.96 -4.30 -6.21
C LYS A 104 -24.98 -5.28 -6.86
N ILE A 105 -23.68 -5.10 -6.64
CA ILE A 105 -22.64 -6.04 -7.14
C ILE A 105 -22.87 -7.44 -6.60
N LEU A 106 -23.14 -7.56 -5.29
CA LEU A 106 -23.35 -8.84 -4.66
C LEU A 106 -24.57 -9.58 -5.25
N LYS A 107 -25.66 -8.85 -5.53
CA LYS A 107 -26.90 -9.40 -6.11
C LYS A 107 -26.77 -9.75 -7.59
N GLU A 108 -26.14 -8.90 -8.38
CA GLU A 108 -26.10 -9.04 -9.85
C GLU A 108 -24.93 -9.89 -10.34
N GLU A 109 -23.78 -9.82 -9.66
CA GLU A 109 -22.54 -10.46 -10.12
C GLU A 109 -22.01 -11.53 -9.16
N GLY A 110 -22.53 -11.59 -7.93
CA GLY A 110 -22.06 -12.48 -6.87
C GLY A 110 -20.74 -12.05 -6.24
N ALA A 111 -20.44 -12.61 -5.06
CA ALA A 111 -19.27 -12.18 -4.27
C ALA A 111 -17.94 -12.44 -4.99
N ILE A 112 -17.74 -13.65 -5.52
CA ILE A 112 -16.44 -14.05 -6.09
C ILE A 112 -16.17 -13.32 -7.40
N LYS A 113 -17.10 -13.38 -8.37
CA LYS A 113 -16.91 -12.75 -9.68
C LYS A 113 -17.01 -11.22 -9.60
N GLY A 114 -17.96 -10.69 -8.83
CA GLY A 114 -18.20 -9.26 -8.69
C GLY A 114 -17.07 -8.54 -7.95
N PHE A 115 -16.64 -9.05 -6.79
CA PHE A 115 -15.65 -8.38 -5.94
C PHE A 115 -14.20 -8.77 -6.21
N TYR A 116 -13.92 -10.02 -6.57
CA TYR A 116 -12.54 -10.54 -6.62
C TYR A 116 -11.97 -10.73 -8.04
N SER A 117 -12.69 -10.32 -9.08
CA SER A 117 -12.19 -10.36 -10.47
C SER A 117 -10.89 -9.54 -10.68
N GLY A 118 -10.67 -8.51 -9.86
CA GLY A 118 -9.46 -7.69 -9.87
C GLY A 118 -8.38 -8.10 -8.84
N PHE A 119 -8.58 -9.19 -8.09
CA PHE A 119 -7.75 -9.50 -6.93
C PHE A 119 -6.28 -9.82 -7.29
N GLY A 120 -6.05 -10.61 -8.34
CA GLY A 120 -4.70 -10.92 -8.81
C GLY A 120 -3.87 -9.68 -9.16
N PRO A 121 -4.39 -8.77 -10.02
CA PRO A 121 -3.80 -7.45 -10.26
C PRO A 121 -3.51 -6.65 -8.98
N ILE A 122 -4.43 -6.63 -8.02
CA ILE A 122 -4.26 -5.91 -6.75
C ILE A 122 -3.07 -6.50 -5.97
N LEU A 123 -3.01 -7.81 -5.78
CA LEU A 123 -1.91 -8.47 -5.06
C LEU A 123 -0.55 -8.19 -5.71
N LEU A 124 -0.46 -8.31 -7.04
CA LEU A 124 0.77 -8.06 -7.80
C LEU A 124 1.30 -6.62 -7.63
N LYS A 125 0.41 -5.67 -7.33
CA LYS A 125 0.78 -4.28 -7.06
C LYS A 125 1.12 -4.05 -5.59
N GLN A 126 0.22 -4.45 -4.70
CA GLN A 126 0.23 -4.04 -3.30
C GLN A 126 1.26 -4.80 -2.48
N VAL A 127 1.41 -6.11 -2.71
CA VAL A 127 2.35 -6.93 -1.94
C VAL A 127 3.80 -6.47 -2.12
N PRO A 128 4.34 -6.31 -3.35
CA PRO A 128 5.70 -5.82 -3.52
C PRO A 128 5.89 -4.38 -3.01
N TYR A 129 4.87 -3.54 -3.19
CA TYR A 129 4.87 -2.16 -2.69
C TYR A 129 4.99 -2.12 -1.16
N THR A 130 4.16 -2.89 -0.45
CA THR A 130 4.14 -2.93 1.01
C THR A 130 5.40 -3.59 1.58
N MET A 131 5.91 -4.66 0.95
CA MET A 131 7.17 -5.31 1.31
C MET A 131 8.35 -4.33 1.25
N ALA A 132 8.52 -3.64 0.11
CA ALA A 132 9.58 -2.65 -0.06
C ALA A 132 9.45 -1.52 0.97
N LYS A 133 8.23 -1.01 1.16
CA LYS A 133 7.94 0.08 2.10
C LYS A 133 8.33 -0.28 3.54
N PHE A 134 7.90 -1.41 4.08
CA PHE A 134 8.21 -1.77 5.48
C PHE A 134 9.69 -2.10 5.68
N VAL A 135 10.31 -2.84 4.77
CA VAL A 135 11.75 -3.16 4.88
C VAL A 135 12.59 -1.89 4.87
N VAL A 136 12.33 -0.99 3.93
CA VAL A 136 13.11 0.25 3.81
C VAL A 136 12.83 1.16 4.99
N TYR A 137 11.58 1.24 5.46
CA TYR A 137 11.22 2.03 6.64
C TYR A 137 11.99 1.58 7.88
N GLU A 138 11.98 0.28 8.20
CA GLU A 138 12.68 -0.26 9.37
C GLU A 138 14.20 0.00 9.26
N ARG A 139 14.79 -0.26 8.09
CA ARG A 139 16.22 0.00 7.85
C ARG A 139 16.61 1.48 7.92
N ALA A 140 15.81 2.35 7.32
CA ALA A 140 16.04 3.80 7.35
C ALA A 140 15.91 4.34 8.77
N THR A 141 14.91 3.88 9.53
CA THR A 141 14.72 4.23 10.94
C THR A 141 15.95 3.81 11.76
N GLU A 142 16.40 2.56 11.63
CA GLU A 142 17.62 2.07 12.30
C GLU A 142 18.86 2.92 11.97
N MET A 143 19.06 3.27 10.69
CA MET A 143 20.20 4.07 10.26
C MET A 143 20.17 5.49 10.83
N ILE A 144 19.01 6.15 10.77
CA ILE A 144 18.84 7.52 11.29
C ILE A 144 19.10 7.53 12.79
N LEU A 145 18.56 6.57 13.54
CA LEU A 145 18.75 6.53 14.98
C LEU A 145 20.19 6.23 15.40
N LYS A 146 20.86 5.32 14.67
CA LYS A 146 22.30 5.08 14.86
C LYS A 146 23.12 6.36 14.63
N SER A 147 22.75 7.19 13.66
CA SER A 147 23.43 8.47 13.43
C SER A 147 23.15 9.52 14.51
N ILE A 148 22.02 9.45 15.20
CA ILE A 148 21.70 10.33 16.33
C ILE A 148 22.51 9.92 17.57
N GLY A 149 22.77 8.62 17.75
CA GLY A 149 23.59 8.09 18.85
C GLY A 149 22.91 8.10 20.22
N THR A 150 21.66 8.59 20.30
CA THR A 150 20.85 8.60 21.52
C THR A 150 19.90 7.40 21.55
N PRO A 151 19.78 6.67 22.67
CA PRO A 151 18.79 5.61 22.85
C PRO A 151 17.36 6.09 22.59
N LYS A 152 16.53 5.25 21.95
CA LYS A 152 15.15 5.59 21.55
C LYS A 152 14.27 6.07 22.71
N ASP A 153 14.45 5.47 23.87
CA ASP A 153 13.75 5.75 25.12
C ASP A 153 14.07 7.13 25.70
N GLN A 154 15.18 7.73 25.27
CA GLN A 154 15.62 9.07 25.70
C GLN A 154 15.32 10.15 24.67
N LEU A 155 14.78 9.79 23.50
CA LEU A 155 14.45 10.74 22.45
C LEU A 155 13.16 11.50 22.76
N ALA A 156 13.19 12.81 22.55
CA ALA A 156 12.00 13.62 22.60
C ALA A 156 10.95 13.13 21.56
N PRO A 157 9.65 13.19 21.88
CA PRO A 157 8.58 12.80 20.96
C PRO A 157 8.69 13.42 19.57
N SER A 158 8.99 14.71 19.50
CA SER A 158 9.15 15.47 18.25
C SER A 158 10.32 14.94 17.40
N THR A 159 11.41 14.50 18.04
CA THR A 159 12.54 13.88 17.36
C THR A 159 12.12 12.54 16.76
N MET A 160 11.41 11.69 17.50
CA MET A 160 10.90 10.42 16.98
C MET A 160 9.92 10.60 15.82
N THR A 161 9.01 11.57 15.90
CA THR A 161 8.13 11.90 14.76
C THR A 161 8.95 12.32 13.54
N THR A 162 10.01 13.12 13.73
CA THR A 162 10.93 13.53 12.64
C THR A 162 11.66 12.34 12.02
N VAL A 163 12.13 11.39 12.85
CA VAL A 163 12.74 10.14 12.38
C VAL A 163 11.75 9.34 11.54
N ASN A 164 10.52 9.15 12.02
CA ASN A 164 9.48 8.40 11.30
C ASN A 164 9.11 9.08 9.97
N LEU A 165 9.04 10.41 9.95
CA LEU A 165 8.82 11.19 8.73
C LEU A 165 9.96 10.99 7.72
N GLY A 166 11.21 11.15 8.16
CA GLY A 166 12.39 10.98 7.30
C GLY A 166 12.51 9.56 6.75
N ALA A 167 12.37 8.55 7.61
CA ALA A 167 12.34 7.15 7.22
C ALA A 167 11.17 6.86 6.26
N GLY A 168 10.00 7.45 6.49
CA GLY A 168 8.83 7.32 5.63
C GLY A 168 9.03 7.94 4.24
N ILE A 169 9.74 9.07 4.11
CA ILE A 169 10.10 9.66 2.81
C ILE A 169 11.01 8.71 2.02
N ILE A 170 12.05 8.17 2.68
CA ILE A 170 12.98 7.22 2.07
C ILE A 170 12.24 5.95 1.64
N ALA A 171 11.42 5.40 2.53
CA ALA A 171 10.61 4.21 2.28
C ALA A 171 9.65 4.42 1.11
N GLY A 172 8.92 5.54 1.07
CA GLY A 172 7.99 5.84 -0.01
C GLY A 172 8.69 6.02 -1.35
N THR A 173 9.86 6.66 -1.36
CA THR A 173 10.67 6.84 -2.58
C THR A 173 11.12 5.49 -3.14
N VAL A 174 11.71 4.63 -2.32
CA VAL A 174 12.17 3.31 -2.76
C VAL A 174 10.99 2.42 -3.15
N ALA A 175 9.91 2.42 -2.37
CA ALA A 175 8.70 1.67 -2.68
C ALA A 175 8.10 2.10 -4.03
N ALA A 176 8.08 3.40 -4.34
CA ALA A 176 7.65 3.90 -5.65
C ALA A 176 8.53 3.33 -6.77
N ILE A 177 9.85 3.41 -6.64
CA ILE A 177 10.81 2.89 -7.65
C ILE A 177 10.61 1.39 -7.88
N VAL A 178 10.58 0.60 -6.81
CA VAL A 178 10.49 -0.88 -6.88
C VAL A 178 9.15 -1.32 -7.48
N SER A 179 8.05 -0.67 -7.12
CA SER A 179 6.72 -1.04 -7.59
C SER A 179 6.33 -0.38 -8.92
N GLN A 180 7.14 0.52 -9.47
CA GLN A 180 6.82 1.27 -10.70
C GLN A 180 6.55 0.37 -11.90
N PRO A 181 7.36 -0.67 -12.21
CA PRO A 181 7.09 -1.51 -13.36
C PRO A 181 5.74 -2.22 -13.26
N ALA A 182 5.41 -2.78 -12.08
CA ALA A 182 4.13 -3.42 -11.84
C ALA A 182 2.97 -2.43 -11.96
N ASP A 183 3.10 -1.22 -11.39
CA ASP A 183 2.08 -0.17 -11.46
C ASP A 183 1.81 0.28 -12.91
N THR A 184 2.86 0.51 -13.70
CA THR A 184 2.75 0.88 -15.10
C THR A 184 2.05 -0.21 -15.91
N LEU A 185 2.45 -1.48 -15.73
CA LEU A 185 1.86 -2.61 -16.45
C LEU A 185 0.38 -2.81 -16.10
N LEU A 186 0.05 -2.76 -14.81
CA LEU A 186 -1.32 -2.95 -14.32
C LEU A 186 -2.24 -1.78 -14.70
N SER A 187 -1.74 -0.55 -14.73
CA SER A 187 -2.53 0.61 -15.17
C SER A 187 -2.90 0.54 -16.66
N LYS A 188 -2.07 -0.10 -17.48
CA LYS A 188 -2.27 -0.24 -18.93
C LYS A 188 -3.08 -1.49 -19.28
N ILE A 189 -2.87 -2.61 -18.60
CA ILE A 189 -3.62 -3.84 -18.85
C ILE A 189 -5.11 -3.68 -18.52
N ASN A 190 -5.44 -2.85 -17.52
CA ASN A 190 -6.82 -2.54 -17.15
C ASN A 190 -7.55 -1.70 -18.22
N LYS A 191 -6.84 -1.09 -19.17
CA LYS A 191 -7.41 -0.35 -20.30
C LYS A 191 -7.64 -1.21 -21.54
N GLN A 192 -7.15 -2.44 -21.56
CA GLN A 192 -7.24 -3.36 -22.70
C GLN A 192 -8.03 -4.61 -22.28
N LYS A 193 -9.12 -4.92 -23.00
CA LYS A 193 -9.76 -6.24 -22.87
C LYS A 193 -8.79 -7.30 -23.42
N GLY A 194 -8.51 -8.34 -22.61
CA GLY A 194 -7.65 -9.45 -23.05
C GLY A 194 -8.34 -10.28 -24.13
N ALA A 195 -7.54 -10.94 -24.97
CA ALA A 195 -8.05 -11.96 -25.87
C ALA A 195 -8.55 -13.18 -25.06
N GLU A 196 -9.54 -13.90 -25.58
CA GLU A 196 -10.04 -15.11 -24.93
C GLU A 196 -8.91 -16.15 -24.76
N GLY A 197 -8.76 -16.68 -23.55
CA GLY A 197 -7.75 -17.71 -23.22
C GLY A 197 -6.36 -17.19 -22.85
N GLU A 198 -6.10 -15.88 -22.91
CA GLU A 198 -4.78 -15.33 -22.60
C GLU A 198 -4.56 -15.10 -21.09
N SER A 199 -3.49 -15.66 -20.52
CA SER A 199 -3.18 -15.49 -19.10
C SER A 199 -2.80 -14.04 -18.75
N LEU A 200 -3.13 -13.60 -17.54
CA LEU A 200 -2.71 -12.27 -17.05
C LEU A 200 -1.19 -12.10 -17.13
N THR A 201 -0.44 -13.16 -16.79
CA THR A 201 1.02 -13.15 -16.77
C THR A 201 1.63 -12.99 -18.16
N SER A 202 1.13 -13.72 -19.16
CA SER A 202 1.62 -13.60 -20.54
C SER A 202 1.39 -12.20 -21.09
N ARG A 203 0.23 -11.60 -20.79
CA ARG A 203 -0.08 -10.21 -21.17
C ARG A 203 0.85 -9.20 -20.52
N LEU A 204 1.11 -9.35 -19.22
CA LEU A 204 2.04 -8.48 -18.49
C LEU A 204 3.46 -8.59 -19.04
N ILE A 205 3.93 -9.80 -19.35
CA ILE A 205 5.26 -10.02 -19.93
C ILE A 205 5.34 -9.42 -21.35
N GLY A 206 4.33 -9.67 -22.19
CA GLY A 206 4.26 -9.11 -23.53
C GLY A 206 4.28 -7.58 -23.52
N MET A 207 3.48 -6.97 -22.63
CA MET A 207 3.44 -5.53 -22.46
C MET A 207 4.75 -4.98 -21.90
N ALA A 208 5.41 -5.67 -20.97
CA ALA A 208 6.71 -5.27 -20.46
C ALA A 208 7.77 -5.25 -21.57
N LYS A 209 7.76 -6.24 -22.47
CA LYS A 209 8.62 -6.28 -23.65
C LYS A 209 8.33 -5.13 -24.62
N GLN A 210 7.05 -4.82 -24.87
CA GLN A 210 6.66 -3.73 -25.78
C GLN A 210 7.02 -2.35 -25.24
N LEU A 211 6.86 -2.11 -23.94
CA LEU A 211 7.17 -0.82 -23.32
C LEU A 211 8.67 -0.59 -23.16
N GLY A 212 9.42 -1.67 -22.95
CA GLY A 212 10.83 -1.62 -22.60
C GLY A 212 11.10 -0.91 -21.25
N PRO A 213 12.38 -0.83 -20.83
CA PRO A 213 12.76 -0.26 -19.54
C PRO A 213 12.31 1.20 -19.38
N LYS A 214 12.48 2.04 -20.42
CA LYS A 214 12.07 3.44 -20.37
C LYS A 214 10.54 3.59 -20.21
N GLY A 215 9.77 2.75 -20.88
CA GLY A 215 8.31 2.77 -20.79
C GLY A 215 7.77 2.35 -19.43
N LEU A 216 8.45 1.41 -18.75
CA LEU A 216 8.06 0.91 -17.42
C LEU A 216 8.19 1.97 -16.32
N PHE A 217 9.09 2.95 -16.48
CA PHE A 217 9.35 4.01 -15.49
C PHE A 217 8.71 5.36 -15.83
N LEU A 218 7.83 5.40 -16.84
CA LEU A 218 7.08 6.62 -17.17
C LEU A 218 6.23 7.07 -15.99
N GLY A 219 6.32 8.36 -15.64
CA GLY A 219 5.57 8.96 -14.53
C GLY A 219 6.16 8.72 -13.13
N LEU A 220 7.37 8.14 -13.03
CA LEU A 220 8.01 7.88 -11.73
C LEU A 220 8.19 9.13 -10.88
N GLY A 221 8.63 10.27 -11.45
CA GLY A 221 8.89 11.51 -10.70
C GLY A 221 7.67 11.99 -9.88
N PRO A 222 6.52 12.25 -10.54
CA PRO A 222 5.27 12.58 -9.83
C PRO A 222 4.83 11.51 -8.81
N ARG A 223 5.05 10.23 -9.13
CA ARG A 223 4.71 9.12 -8.24
C ARG A 223 5.59 9.10 -6.99
N ILE A 224 6.88 9.41 -7.10
CA ILE A 224 7.79 9.54 -5.95
C ILE A 224 7.27 10.62 -5.00
N VAL A 225 6.96 11.82 -5.50
CA VAL A 225 6.48 12.93 -4.66
C VAL A 225 5.22 12.51 -3.90
N MET A 226 4.22 11.96 -4.62
CA MET A 226 2.97 11.53 -4.02
C MET A 226 3.19 10.43 -2.97
N VAL A 227 3.92 9.37 -3.32
CA VAL A 227 4.10 8.19 -2.45
C VAL A 227 4.98 8.51 -1.25
N ALA A 228 6.05 9.30 -1.42
CA ALA A 228 6.92 9.71 -0.33
C ALA A 228 6.16 10.55 0.70
N THR A 229 5.38 11.54 0.27
CA THR A 229 4.58 12.37 1.19
C THR A 229 3.51 11.55 1.91
N LEU A 230 2.78 10.69 1.20
CA LEU A 230 1.77 9.83 1.82
C LEU A 230 2.38 8.84 2.81
N THR A 231 3.50 8.22 2.45
CA THR A 231 4.18 7.22 3.30
C THR A 231 4.78 7.86 4.54
N ALA A 232 5.36 9.05 4.42
CA ALA A 232 5.83 9.84 5.56
C ALA A 232 4.71 10.10 6.57
N GLY A 233 3.57 10.60 6.10
CA GLY A 233 2.40 10.82 6.97
C GLY A 233 1.89 9.53 7.62
N GLN A 234 1.81 8.44 6.86
CA GLN A 234 1.40 7.14 7.38
C GLN A 234 2.30 6.66 8.52
N PHE A 235 3.62 6.71 8.34
CA PHE A 235 4.55 6.24 9.36
C PHE A 235 4.70 7.19 10.56
N ALA A 236 4.52 8.49 10.37
CA ALA A 236 4.45 9.44 11.48
C ALA A 236 3.26 9.10 12.40
N ILE A 237 2.06 8.97 11.82
CA ILE A 237 0.84 8.59 12.56
C ILE A 237 1.02 7.23 13.22
N TYR A 238 1.54 6.26 12.47
CA TYR A 238 1.79 4.92 12.96
C TYR A 238 2.76 4.90 14.16
N GLY A 239 3.87 5.62 14.07
CA GLY A 239 4.85 5.72 15.15
C GLY A 239 4.29 6.42 16.40
N ASP A 240 3.50 7.48 16.21
CA ASP A 240 2.84 8.17 17.32
C ASP A 240 1.79 7.30 18.00
N ILE A 241 0.99 6.53 17.25
CA ILE A 241 0.04 5.57 17.82
C ILE A 241 0.79 4.48 18.59
N LYS A 242 1.86 3.89 18.04
CA LYS A 242 2.69 2.91 18.76
C LYS A 242 3.21 3.48 20.07
N ARG A 243 3.63 4.74 20.06
CA ARG A 243 4.12 5.43 21.26
C ARG A 243 3.03 5.62 22.30
N VAL A 244 1.87 6.15 21.92
CA VAL A 244 0.73 6.36 22.83
C VAL A 244 0.24 5.06 23.44
N LEU A 245 0.26 3.97 22.69
CA LEU A 245 -0.14 2.64 23.16
C LEU A 245 0.93 1.91 23.99
N GLY A 246 2.10 2.52 24.23
CA GLY A 246 3.22 1.86 24.91
C GLY A 246 3.83 0.70 24.11
N ALA A 247 3.48 0.55 22.84
CA ALA A 247 4.01 -0.46 21.92
C ALA A 247 5.36 -0.03 21.29
N THR A 248 6.14 0.77 22.02
CA THR A 248 7.48 1.22 21.62
C THR A 248 8.52 0.10 21.76
N GLY A 249 8.24 -0.93 22.56
CA GLY A 249 9.06 -2.13 22.73
C GLY A 249 8.73 -3.27 21.75
N GLY A 250 8.00 -3.00 20.67
CA GLY A 250 7.60 -4.01 19.69
C GLY A 250 8.80 -4.58 18.92
N VAL A 251 9.41 -5.60 19.52
CA VAL A 251 10.56 -6.40 19.07
C VAL A 251 11.35 -5.74 17.94
N GLU A 252 12.08 -4.71 18.32
CA GLU A 252 13.01 -4.08 17.42
C GLU A 252 14.19 -5.02 17.27
N ILE A 253 14.24 -5.64 16.10
CA ILE A 253 15.29 -6.59 15.80
C ILE A 253 16.63 -5.87 15.55
N ALA A 254 16.72 -4.56 15.76
CA ALA A 254 17.97 -3.81 15.64
C ALA A 254 19.05 -4.49 16.50
N LYS A 255 20.14 -4.95 15.88
CA LYS A 255 21.33 -5.41 16.62
C LYS A 255 21.72 -4.30 17.60
N VAL A 256 21.56 -4.57 18.90
CA VAL A 256 22.33 -3.92 19.93
C VAL A 256 23.74 -4.45 19.75
N ASN A 257 24.60 -3.68 19.08
CA ASN A 257 26.02 -4.02 19.10
C ASN A 257 26.52 -3.79 20.52
N ASN A 258 27.27 -4.78 21.04
CA ASN A 258 28.08 -4.71 22.26
C ASN A 258 28.81 -3.38 22.41
#